data_AF-A0A8C2ULQ3-F1
#
_entry.id   AF-A0A8C2ULQ3-F1
#
_cell.length_a   1.000
_cell.length_b   1.000
_cell.length_c   1.000
_cell.angle_alpha   90.00
_cell.angle_beta   90.00
_cell.angle_gamma   90.00
#
_symmetry.space_group_name_H-M   'P 1'
#
loop_
_entity.id
_entity.type
_entity.pdbx_description
1 polymer ?
#
loop_
_entity_poly.entity_id
_entity_poly.type
_entity_poly.pdbx_seq_one_letter_code
_entity_poly.pdbx_strand_id
1 'polypeptide(L)'
;FIAKPCALHVGIKDSDPYEAPPNDILEKVFVSITKYPDQKRLEGLSKQLDCDVRKIQCWFRHRRNQDKPPTLTKFCESMWRFTFYLCIFCYGIRFLWLSPWFWDTRQCWYNYPFQPLSEELYYYYIMELAFYWSLMFSQFTDIKRKDFLIMFVHHLATVGLITFSYINNMVRIGTLVLCLHDSSDFLLEAAKLANYAKYQRLCDTLFVIFSTVFMVTRLGIYPF
;
A
#
# COMPACT_ATOMS: atom_id res chain seq x y z
N PHE A 1 13.21 -9.30 8.74
CA PHE A 1 14.58 -8.97 9.21
C PHE A 1 15.44 -8.21 8.18
N ILE A 2 15.17 -8.26 6.87
CA ILE A 2 16.00 -7.56 5.86
C ILE A 2 15.62 -6.07 5.67
N ALA A 3 14.34 -5.71 5.81
CA ALA A 3 13.88 -4.36 5.47
C ALA A 3 14.45 -3.25 6.37
N LYS A 4 14.57 -3.50 7.68
CA LYS A 4 15.11 -2.54 8.66
C LYS A 4 16.59 -2.19 8.39
N PRO A 5 17.50 -3.17 8.19
CA PRO A 5 18.86 -2.90 7.72
C PRO A 5 18.93 -2.07 6.43
N CYS A 6 18.10 -2.40 5.42
CA CYS A 6 18.05 -1.63 4.18
C CYS A 6 17.61 -0.18 4.41
N ALA A 7 16.59 0.04 5.25
CA ALA A 7 16.12 1.38 5.60
C ALA A 7 17.23 2.22 6.26
N LEU A 8 17.97 1.62 7.20
CA LEU A 8 19.09 2.28 7.88
C LEU A 8 20.22 2.63 6.90
N HIS A 9 20.53 1.74 5.95
CA HIS A 9 21.56 1.98 4.92
C HIS A 9 21.20 3.16 4.00
N VAL A 10 19.91 3.33 3.72
CA VAL A 10 19.39 4.45 2.91
C VAL A 10 19.23 5.74 3.75
N GLY A 11 19.61 5.71 5.04
CA GLY A 11 19.64 6.89 5.91
C GLY A 11 18.32 7.19 6.62
N ILE A 12 17.38 6.24 6.66
CA ILE A 12 16.14 6.36 7.45
C ILE A 12 16.50 6.08 8.91
N LYS A 13 16.50 7.12 9.74
CA LYS A 13 16.79 6.99 11.16
C LYS A 13 15.66 6.27 11.90
N ASP A 14 16.02 5.30 12.71
CA ASP A 14 15.18 4.74 13.77
C ASP A 14 15.17 5.74 14.93
N SER A 15 14.37 6.80 14.78
CA SER A 15 14.22 7.83 15.81
C SER A 15 12.80 7.73 16.34
N ASP A 16 12.67 7.53 17.65
CA ASP A 16 11.38 7.62 18.30
C ASP A 16 10.77 9.00 18.01
N PRO A 17 9.47 9.08 17.70
CA PRO A 17 8.80 10.36 17.54
C PRO A 17 9.04 11.21 18.78
N TYR A 18 9.44 12.47 18.62
CA TYR A 18 9.54 13.39 19.75
C TYR A 18 8.19 13.43 20.49
N GLU A 19 8.18 12.96 21.73
CA GLU A 19 7.00 12.93 22.59
C GLU A 19 6.66 14.32 23.11
N ALA A 20 5.36 14.60 23.24
CA ALA A 20 4.87 15.90 23.62
C ALA A 20 5.05 15.94 25.14
N PRO A 21 5.59 17.03 25.70
CA PRO A 21 5.74 17.14 27.14
C PRO A 21 4.41 16.81 27.84
N PRO A 22 4.39 15.99 28.90
CA PRO A 22 3.15 15.59 29.54
C PRO A 22 2.38 16.82 30.04
N ASN A 23 1.12 16.95 29.62
CA ASN A 23 0.22 18.02 30.04
C ASN A 23 -1.23 17.55 29.96
N ASP A 24 -1.82 17.23 31.11
CA ASP A 24 -3.15 16.63 31.21
C ASP A 24 -4.27 17.54 30.68
N ILE A 25 -4.12 18.86 30.84
CA ILE A 25 -5.11 19.83 30.36
C ILE A 25 -5.09 19.84 28.82
N LEU A 26 -3.91 19.93 28.21
CA LEU A 26 -3.77 19.91 26.75
C LEU A 26 -4.20 18.57 26.15
N GLU A 27 -3.87 17.46 26.80
CA GLU A 27 -4.28 16.11 26.37
C GLU A 27 -5.80 15.94 26.42
N LYS A 28 -6.46 16.40 27.51
CA LYS A 28 -7.91 16.37 27.62
C LYS A 28 -8.58 17.17 26.50
N VAL A 29 -8.06 18.36 26.18
CA VAL A 29 -8.57 19.16 25.06
C VAL A 29 -8.34 18.45 23.72
N PHE A 30 -7.16 17.86 23.54
CA PHE A 30 -6.79 17.15 22.30
C PHE A 30 -7.69 15.97 21.99
N VAL A 31 -7.97 15.13 23.00
CA VAL A 31 -8.75 13.90 22.86
C VAL A 31 -10.25 14.19 22.85
N SER A 32 -10.74 15.04 23.76
CA SER A 32 -12.18 15.20 24.00
C SER A 32 -12.83 16.36 23.24
N ILE A 33 -12.06 17.37 22.80
CA ILE A 33 -12.63 18.59 22.21
C ILE A 33 -12.18 18.78 20.76
N THR A 34 -10.88 18.96 20.53
CA THR A 34 -10.36 19.21 19.18
C THR A 34 -8.86 18.95 19.07
N LYS A 35 -8.46 18.34 17.96
CA LYS A 35 -7.05 18.21 17.57
C LYS A 35 -6.47 19.50 16.97
N TYR A 36 -7.32 20.44 16.58
CA TYR A 36 -6.98 21.71 15.91
C TYR A 36 -7.71 22.87 16.63
N PRO A 37 -7.19 23.33 17.79
CA PRO A 37 -7.76 24.45 18.51
C PRO A 37 -7.63 25.75 17.69
N ASP A 38 -8.67 26.57 17.75
CA ASP A 38 -8.71 27.91 17.17
C ASP A 38 -8.01 28.95 18.07
N GLN A 39 -7.77 30.14 17.53
CA GLN A 39 -7.00 31.19 18.20
C GLN A 39 -7.56 31.56 19.58
N LYS A 40 -8.89 31.69 19.71
CA LYS A 40 -9.55 32.02 20.99
C LYS A 40 -9.31 30.95 22.06
N ARG A 41 -9.34 29.68 21.66
CA ARG A 41 -9.08 28.55 22.58
C ARG A 41 -7.62 28.49 22.99
N LEU A 42 -6.70 28.75 22.06
CA LEU A 42 -5.28 28.85 22.37
C LEU A 42 -4.98 29.94 23.39
N GLU A 43 -5.62 31.11 23.26
CA GLU A 43 -5.51 32.22 24.23
C GLU A 43 -6.09 31.85 25.60
N GLY A 44 -7.23 31.16 25.63
CA GLY A 44 -7.82 30.64 26.88
C GLY A 44 -6.89 29.65 27.60
N LEU A 45 -6.31 28.71 26.85
CA LEU A 45 -5.35 27.74 27.37
C LEU A 45 -4.05 28.40 27.83
N SER A 46 -3.59 29.42 27.10
CA SER A 46 -2.42 30.23 27.46
C SER A 46 -2.60 30.89 28.81
N LYS A 47 -3.77 31.49 29.06
CA LYS A 47 -4.12 32.08 30.37
C LYS A 47 -4.23 31.03 31.48
N GLN A 48 -4.81 29.86 31.19
CA GLN A 48 -4.99 28.81 32.19
C GLN A 48 -3.67 28.15 32.61
N LEU A 49 -2.76 27.95 31.67
CA LEU A 49 -1.49 27.26 31.86
C LEU A 49 -0.31 28.21 32.14
N ASP A 50 -0.59 29.51 32.19
CA ASP A 50 0.42 30.59 32.28
C ASP A 50 1.60 30.37 31.32
N CYS A 51 1.28 30.05 30.06
CA CYS A 51 2.29 29.71 29.06
C CYS A 51 2.00 30.35 27.72
N ASP A 52 3.06 30.58 26.95
CA ASP A 52 2.95 31.24 25.66
C ASP A 52 2.12 30.42 24.64
N VAL A 53 1.28 31.11 23.87
CA VAL A 53 0.43 30.51 22.82
C VAL A 53 1.26 29.66 21.85
N ARG A 54 2.48 30.09 21.50
CA ARG A 54 3.36 29.36 20.59
C ARG A 54 3.82 28.03 21.18
N LYS A 55 4.05 27.95 22.50
CA LYS A 55 4.38 26.69 23.18
C LYS A 55 3.20 25.72 23.09
N ILE A 56 1.97 26.20 23.30
CA ILE A 56 0.75 25.39 23.17
C ILE A 56 0.58 24.92 21.71
N GLN A 57 0.72 25.81 20.73
CA GLN A 57 0.66 25.44 19.31
C GLN A 57 1.70 24.37 18.94
N CYS A 58 2.95 24.54 19.42
CA CYS A 58 4.00 23.55 19.26
C CYS A 58 3.61 22.22 19.91
N TRP A 59 3.07 22.22 21.13
CA TRP A 59 2.61 21.01 21.80
C TRP A 59 1.56 20.27 20.96
N PHE A 60 0.50 20.96 20.51
CA PHE A 60 -0.54 20.37 19.64
C PHE A 60 0.04 19.83 18.34
N ARG A 61 1.04 20.51 17.76
CA ARG A 61 1.75 20.03 16.56
C ARG A 61 2.53 18.75 16.81
N HIS A 62 3.28 18.66 17.91
CA HIS A 62 4.04 17.45 18.26
C HIS A 62 3.11 16.30 18.60
N ARG A 63 2.07 16.53 19.41
CA ARG A 63 1.07 15.53 19.78
C ARG A 63 0.36 14.91 18.58
N ARG A 64 -0.02 15.72 17.58
CA ARG A 64 -0.55 15.23 16.28
C ARG A 64 0.46 14.41 15.48
N ASN A 65 1.75 14.71 15.62
CA ASN A 65 2.81 14.00 14.91
C ASN A 65 3.22 12.70 15.63
N GLN A 66 3.00 12.57 16.94
CA GLN A 66 3.17 11.31 17.66
C GLN A 66 2.19 10.22 17.23
N ASP A 67 0.94 10.58 16.95
CA ASP A 67 -0.05 9.64 16.39
C ASP A 67 0.34 9.17 14.98
N LYS A 68 1.31 9.81 14.33
CA LYS A 68 1.75 9.40 13.00
C LYS A 68 2.75 8.25 13.15
N PRO A 69 2.57 7.18 12.35
CA PRO A 69 3.53 6.10 12.32
C PRO A 69 4.94 6.56 11.89
N PRO A 70 5.99 5.92 12.43
CA PRO A 70 7.36 6.16 12.02
C PRO A 70 7.55 5.93 10.52
N THR A 71 8.43 6.74 9.91
CA THR A 71 8.81 6.57 8.50
C THR A 71 9.44 5.21 8.25
N LEU A 72 10.18 4.69 9.23
CA LEU A 72 10.78 3.36 9.19
C LEU A 72 9.72 2.26 9.03
N THR A 73 8.63 2.32 9.79
CA THR A 73 7.53 1.34 9.69
C THR A 73 6.92 1.36 8.29
N LYS A 74 6.62 2.55 7.75
CA LYS A 74 6.10 2.69 6.39
C LYS A 74 7.06 2.14 5.33
N PHE A 75 8.36 2.38 5.50
CA PHE A 75 9.37 1.86 4.58
C PHE A 75 9.41 0.33 4.61
N CYS A 76 9.39 -0.27 5.80
CA CYS A 76 9.36 -1.72 5.95
C CYS A 76 8.10 -2.34 5.34
N GLU A 77 6.92 -1.76 5.58
CA GLU A 77 5.66 -2.19 4.95
C GLU A 77 5.76 -2.12 3.42
N SER A 78 6.21 -0.99 2.87
CA SER A 78 6.37 -0.83 1.42
C SER A 78 7.43 -1.75 0.83
N MET A 79 8.51 -2.04 1.55
CA MET A 79 9.59 -2.91 1.05
C MET A 79 9.15 -4.36 0.96
N TRP A 80 8.36 -4.82 1.93
CA TRP A 80 7.74 -6.15 1.88
C TRP A 80 6.83 -6.28 0.66
N ARG A 81 5.91 -5.31 0.48
CA ARG A 81 4.98 -5.29 -0.68
C ARG A 81 5.74 -5.22 -2.00
N PHE A 82 6.71 -4.32 -2.12
CA PHE A 82 7.59 -4.22 -3.30
C PHE A 82 8.23 -5.55 -3.66
N THR A 83 8.83 -6.23 -2.67
CA THR A 83 9.53 -7.51 -2.89
C THR A 83 8.56 -8.57 -3.39
N PHE A 84 7.38 -8.67 -2.77
CA PHE A 84 6.35 -9.61 -3.21
C PHE A 84 5.90 -9.31 -4.64
N TYR A 85 5.44 -8.08 -4.91
CA TYR A 85 4.95 -7.68 -6.23
C TYR A 85 5.98 -7.88 -7.33
N LEU A 86 7.26 -7.55 -7.07
CA LEU A 86 8.32 -7.77 -8.05
C LEU A 86 8.55 -9.26 -8.33
N CYS A 87 8.62 -10.09 -7.28
CA CYS A 87 8.83 -11.53 -7.43
C CYS A 87 7.68 -12.20 -8.18
N ILE A 88 6.44 -11.88 -7.80
CA ILE A 88 5.25 -12.50 -8.37
C ILE A 88 5.00 -12.04 -9.81
N PHE A 89 5.29 -10.76 -10.12
CA PHE A 89 5.23 -10.26 -11.50
C PHE A 89 6.27 -10.93 -12.40
N CYS A 90 7.53 -11.05 -11.95
CA CYS A 90 8.58 -11.75 -12.70
C CYS A 90 8.23 -13.22 -12.94
N TYR A 91 7.68 -13.89 -11.92
CA TYR A 91 7.20 -15.26 -12.04
C TYR A 91 6.03 -15.37 -13.02
N GLY A 92 5.04 -14.48 -12.91
CA GLY A 92 3.88 -14.40 -13.79
C GLY A 92 4.26 -14.18 -15.25
N ILE A 93 5.17 -13.24 -15.54
CA ILE A 93 5.68 -13.00 -16.90
C ILE A 93 6.40 -14.23 -17.45
N ARG A 94 7.29 -14.85 -16.67
CA ARG A 94 8.01 -16.06 -17.10
C ARG A 94 7.04 -17.18 -17.48
N PHE A 95 6.04 -17.41 -16.64
CA PHE A 95 5.02 -18.44 -16.85
C PHE A 95 4.12 -18.12 -18.06
N LEU A 96 3.60 -16.89 -18.12
CA LEU A 96 2.68 -16.45 -19.16
C LEU A 96 3.35 -16.42 -20.53
N TRP A 97 4.65 -16.07 -20.61
CA TRP A 97 5.39 -16.07 -21.87
C TRP A 97 5.36 -17.44 -22.58
N LEU A 98 5.36 -18.52 -21.81
CA LEU A 98 5.28 -19.90 -22.30
C LEU A 98 3.83 -20.35 -22.55
N SER A 99 2.85 -19.61 -22.07
CA SER A 99 1.44 -19.96 -22.12
C SER A 99 0.79 -19.47 -23.43
N PRO A 100 0.08 -20.31 -24.20
CA PRO A 100 -0.52 -19.90 -25.47
C PRO A 100 -1.51 -18.74 -25.35
N TRP A 101 -2.23 -18.66 -24.23
CA TRP A 101 -3.24 -17.62 -24.00
C TRP A 101 -2.67 -16.23 -23.71
N PHE A 102 -1.36 -16.11 -23.47
CA PHE A 102 -0.69 -14.81 -23.39
C PHE A 102 -0.58 -14.13 -24.76
N TRP A 103 -0.41 -14.93 -25.81
CA TRP A 103 -0.25 -14.47 -27.19
C TRP A 103 -1.56 -14.46 -27.97
N ASP A 104 -2.46 -15.39 -27.67
CA ASP A 104 -3.78 -15.50 -28.30
C ASP A 104 -4.87 -15.66 -27.23
N THR A 105 -5.58 -14.56 -26.93
CA THR A 105 -6.63 -14.53 -25.91
C THR A 105 -7.81 -15.46 -26.23
N ARG A 106 -7.99 -15.93 -27.47
CA ARG A 106 -9.00 -16.93 -27.82
C ARG A 106 -8.73 -18.27 -27.12
N GLN A 107 -7.46 -18.56 -26.84
CA GLN A 107 -7.05 -19.75 -26.09
C GLN A 107 -7.51 -19.71 -24.63
N CYS A 108 -7.88 -18.54 -24.09
CA CYS A 108 -8.53 -18.45 -22.79
C CYS A 108 -9.88 -19.18 -22.74
N TRP A 109 -10.59 -19.25 -23.87
CA TRP A 109 -11.94 -19.83 -23.96
C TRP A 109 -11.93 -21.26 -24.51
N TYR A 110 -10.81 -21.69 -25.09
CA TYR A 110 -10.68 -23.04 -25.62
C TYR A 110 -10.88 -24.08 -24.49
N ASN A 111 -11.82 -25.01 -24.71
CA ASN A 111 -12.23 -26.04 -23.75
C ASN A 111 -12.77 -25.52 -22.41
N TYR A 112 -13.18 -24.25 -22.29
CA TYR A 112 -13.88 -23.78 -21.11
C TYR A 112 -15.26 -24.46 -20.99
N PRO A 113 -15.69 -24.95 -19.79
CA PRO A 113 -15.04 -24.85 -18.47
C PRO A 113 -14.17 -26.07 -18.09
N PHE A 114 -13.86 -26.98 -19.02
CA PHE A 114 -13.06 -28.20 -18.78
C PHE A 114 -11.57 -27.98 -19.07
N GLN A 115 -11.00 -26.92 -18.49
CA GLN A 115 -9.58 -26.61 -18.65
C GLN A 115 -8.78 -27.29 -17.53
N PRO A 116 -7.73 -28.07 -17.86
CA PRO A 116 -6.88 -28.68 -16.84
C PRO A 116 -6.06 -27.61 -16.12
N LEU A 117 -6.02 -27.68 -14.79
CA LEU A 117 -5.21 -26.80 -13.96
C LEU A 117 -3.81 -27.41 -13.82
N SER A 118 -2.78 -26.73 -14.36
CA SER A 118 -1.39 -27.12 -14.14
C SER A 118 -0.94 -26.71 -12.73
N GLU A 119 0.08 -27.40 -12.20
CA GLU A 119 0.63 -27.10 -10.87
C GLU A 119 1.18 -25.67 -10.78
N GLU A 120 1.91 -25.22 -11.80
CA GLU A 120 2.48 -23.86 -11.85
C GLU A 120 1.38 -22.79 -11.81
N LEU A 121 0.27 -23.03 -12.52
CA LEU A 121 -0.90 -22.16 -12.57
C LEU A 121 -1.61 -22.12 -11.22
N TYR A 122 -1.76 -23.29 -10.58
CA TYR A 122 -2.31 -23.39 -9.23
C TYR A 122 -1.48 -22.58 -8.22
N TYR A 123 -0.16 -22.75 -8.21
CA TYR A 123 0.71 -22.02 -7.28
C TYR A 123 0.71 -20.52 -7.54
N TYR A 124 0.70 -20.07 -8.80
CA TYR A 124 0.57 -18.65 -9.14
C TYR A 124 -0.70 -18.06 -8.51
N TYR A 125 -1.82 -18.74 -8.74
CA TYR A 125 -3.13 -18.26 -8.34
C TYR A 125 -3.34 -18.25 -6.83
N ILE A 126 -2.91 -19.31 -6.15
CA ILE A 126 -3.03 -19.43 -4.70
C ILE A 126 -2.08 -18.47 -3.99
N MET A 127 -0.88 -18.23 -4.53
CA MET A 127 0.06 -17.27 -3.96
C MET A 127 -0.47 -15.84 -4.03
N GLU A 128 -1.03 -15.43 -5.18
CA GLU A 128 -1.72 -14.15 -5.34
C GLU A 128 -2.90 -14.02 -4.38
N LEU A 129 -3.79 -15.02 -4.36
CA LEU A 129 -4.95 -15.03 -3.47
C LEU A 129 -4.54 -14.89 -1.99
N ALA A 130 -3.56 -15.68 -1.55
CA ALA A 130 -3.05 -15.64 -0.17
C ALA A 130 -2.45 -14.27 0.17
N PHE A 131 -1.75 -13.64 -0.78
CA PHE A 131 -1.22 -12.31 -0.58
C PHE A 131 -2.31 -11.24 -0.46
N TYR A 132 -3.33 -11.25 -1.33
CA TYR A 132 -4.46 -10.31 -1.21
C TYR A 132 -5.26 -10.53 0.09
N TRP A 133 -5.42 -11.78 0.55
CA TRP A 133 -5.97 -12.06 1.89
C TRP A 133 -5.08 -11.46 3.00
N SER A 134 -3.76 -11.61 2.89
CA SER A 134 -2.83 -11.03 3.85
C SER A 134 -2.93 -9.50 3.90
N LEU A 135 -3.11 -8.83 2.75
CA LEU A 135 -3.35 -7.39 2.67
C LEU A 135 -4.71 -7.01 3.27
N MET A 136 -5.72 -7.84 3.03
CA MET A 136 -7.07 -7.62 3.55
C MET A 136 -7.12 -7.67 5.08
N PHE A 137 -6.31 -8.51 5.73
CA PHE A 137 -6.25 -8.58 7.19
C PHE A 137 -5.21 -7.63 7.79
N SER A 138 -4.04 -7.48 7.16
CA SER A 138 -2.98 -6.59 7.67
C SER A 138 -3.43 -5.15 7.76
N GLN A 139 -4.35 -4.67 6.92
CA GLN A 139 -4.87 -3.29 7.04
C GLN A 139 -5.52 -2.97 8.40
N PHE A 140 -5.97 -3.98 9.17
CA PHE A 140 -6.52 -3.76 10.51
C PHE A 140 -5.43 -3.52 11.57
N THR A 141 -4.23 -4.08 11.35
CA THR A 141 -3.06 -3.96 12.23
C THR A 141 -2.10 -2.88 11.76
N ASP A 142 -2.05 -2.65 10.45
CA ASP A 142 -1.24 -1.65 9.79
C ASP A 142 -1.72 -0.24 10.17
N ILE A 143 -0.92 0.72 9.78
CA ILE A 143 -1.19 2.14 9.92
C ILE A 143 -2.56 2.46 9.29
N LYS A 144 -3.53 2.85 10.11
CA LYS A 144 -4.82 3.36 9.62
C LYS A 144 -4.62 4.63 8.81
N ARG A 145 -4.92 4.53 7.51
CA ARG A 145 -4.95 5.65 6.57
C ARG A 145 -6.38 6.14 6.35
N LYS A 146 -6.55 7.35 5.80
CA LYS A 146 -7.87 7.96 5.60
C LYS A 146 -8.72 7.21 4.55
N ASP A 147 -8.06 6.48 3.68
CA ASP A 147 -8.57 5.65 2.60
C ASP A 147 -8.85 4.19 3.03
N PHE A 148 -8.86 3.90 4.34
CA PHE A 148 -9.07 2.55 4.89
C PHE A 148 -10.28 1.83 4.29
N LEU A 149 -11.47 2.46 4.30
CA LEU A 149 -12.69 1.80 3.82
C LEU A 149 -12.63 1.51 2.32
N ILE A 150 -12.11 2.46 1.53
CA ILE A 150 -11.98 2.30 0.07
C ILE A 150 -11.03 1.16 -0.24
N MET A 151 -9.87 1.11 0.42
CA MET A 151 -8.91 0.02 0.25
C MET A 151 -9.46 -1.31 0.78
N PHE A 152 -10.22 -1.33 1.87
CA PHE A 152 -10.85 -2.54 2.38
C PHE A 152 -11.81 -3.15 1.36
N VAL A 153 -12.73 -2.33 0.83
CA VAL A 153 -13.68 -2.75 -0.21
C VAL A 153 -12.95 -3.19 -1.48
N HIS A 154 -11.86 -2.51 -1.85
CA HIS A 154 -11.03 -2.90 -2.98
C HIS A 154 -10.42 -4.31 -2.78
N HIS A 155 -9.76 -4.58 -1.65
CA HIS A 155 -9.19 -5.91 -1.38
C HIS A 155 -10.27 -6.99 -1.33
N LEU A 156 -11.43 -6.70 -0.74
CA LEU A 156 -12.56 -7.61 -0.72
C LEU A 156 -13.06 -7.94 -2.14
N ALA A 157 -13.16 -6.92 -3.00
CA ALA A 157 -13.53 -7.10 -4.39
C ALA A 157 -12.47 -7.93 -5.15
N THR A 158 -11.18 -7.63 -4.99
CA THR A 158 -10.08 -8.37 -5.64
C THR A 158 -10.05 -9.84 -5.20
N VAL A 159 -10.14 -10.12 -3.88
CA VAL A 159 -10.25 -11.49 -3.35
C VAL A 159 -11.48 -12.20 -3.90
N GLY A 160 -12.62 -11.51 -3.96
CA GLY A 160 -13.86 -12.04 -4.53
C GLY A 160 -13.73 -12.38 -6.00
N LEU A 161 -13.13 -11.50 -6.81
CA LEU A 161 -12.92 -11.69 -8.25
C LEU A 161 -11.95 -12.85 -8.54
N ILE A 162 -10.86 -12.94 -7.79
CA ILE A 162 -9.90 -14.05 -7.87
C ILE A 162 -10.60 -15.37 -7.50
N THR A 163 -11.30 -15.41 -6.37
CA THR A 163 -12.02 -16.60 -5.93
C THR A 163 -13.09 -17.03 -6.94
N PHE A 164 -13.86 -16.07 -7.47
CA PHE A 164 -14.88 -16.31 -8.49
C PHE A 164 -14.26 -16.87 -9.78
N SER A 165 -13.18 -16.27 -10.26
CA SER A 165 -12.47 -16.74 -11.45
C SER A 165 -11.90 -18.15 -11.25
N TYR A 166 -11.45 -18.50 -10.05
CA TYR A 166 -10.98 -19.85 -9.73
C TYR A 166 -12.11 -20.88 -9.76
N ILE A 167 -13.22 -20.62 -9.06
CA ILE A 167 -14.34 -21.56 -8.94
C ILE A 167 -15.02 -21.80 -10.28
N ASN A 168 -15.08 -20.79 -11.16
CA ASN A 168 -15.64 -20.93 -12.51
C ASN A 168 -14.64 -21.50 -13.53
N ASN A 169 -13.42 -21.86 -13.12
CA ASN A 169 -12.35 -22.31 -14.01
C ASN A 169 -11.99 -21.30 -15.12
N MET A 170 -12.10 -19.99 -14.84
CA MET A 170 -11.68 -18.89 -15.72
C MET A 170 -10.20 -18.54 -15.53
N VAL A 171 -9.39 -19.50 -15.09
CA VAL A 171 -8.04 -19.27 -14.54
C VAL A 171 -7.10 -18.67 -15.59
N ARG A 172 -7.22 -19.05 -16.87
CA ARG A 172 -6.42 -18.47 -17.96
C ARG A 172 -6.62 -16.95 -18.09
N ILE A 173 -7.87 -16.49 -18.09
CA ILE A 173 -8.21 -15.05 -18.12
C ILE A 173 -7.72 -14.40 -16.83
N GLY A 174 -8.00 -15.04 -15.69
CA GLY A 174 -7.56 -14.57 -14.38
C GLY A 174 -6.05 -14.30 -14.32
N THR A 175 -5.21 -15.17 -14.89
CA THR A 175 -3.76 -14.95 -14.91
C THR A 175 -3.30 -13.75 -15.73
N LEU A 176 -3.97 -13.46 -16.83
CA LEU A 176 -3.66 -12.27 -17.63
C LEU A 176 -4.06 -11.00 -16.87
N VAL A 177 -5.25 -11.02 -16.25
CA VAL A 177 -5.73 -9.91 -15.41
C VAL A 177 -4.77 -9.67 -14.24
N LEU A 178 -4.41 -10.71 -13.48
CA LEU A 178 -3.44 -10.62 -12.37
C LEU A 178 -2.13 -9.98 -12.83
N CYS A 179 -1.50 -10.54 -13.86
CA CYS A 179 -0.21 -10.04 -14.36
C CYS A 179 -0.27 -8.57 -14.81
N LEU A 180 -1.35 -8.14 -15.46
CA LEU A 180 -1.52 -6.73 -15.83
C LEU A 180 -1.70 -5.81 -14.63
N HIS A 181 -2.42 -6.24 -13.60
CA HIS A 181 -2.56 -5.47 -12.37
C HIS A 181 -1.20 -5.35 -11.65
N ASP A 182 -0.47 -6.45 -11.50
CA ASP A 182 0.81 -6.49 -10.77
C ASP A 182 1.91 -5.65 -11.45
N SER A 183 1.83 -5.48 -12.77
CA SER A 183 2.81 -4.76 -13.59
C SER A 183 3.13 -3.33 -13.13
N SER A 184 2.20 -2.65 -12.46
CA SER A 184 2.42 -1.30 -11.92
C SER A 184 2.69 -1.28 -10.43
N ASP A 185 2.31 -2.32 -9.71
CA ASP A 185 2.18 -2.24 -8.25
C ASP A 185 3.56 -2.25 -7.59
N PHE A 186 4.51 -2.99 -8.16
CA PHE A 186 5.91 -2.90 -7.73
C PHE A 186 6.52 -1.51 -8.03
N LEU A 187 6.13 -0.83 -9.12
CA LEU A 187 6.60 0.53 -9.43
C LEU A 187 6.07 1.54 -8.41
N LEU A 188 4.80 1.40 -8.01
CA LEU A 188 4.19 2.24 -6.99
C LEU A 188 4.89 2.08 -5.63
N GLU A 189 5.16 0.85 -5.21
CA GLU A 189 5.89 0.60 -3.96
C GLU A 189 7.34 1.10 -4.05
N ALA A 190 8.01 0.97 -5.21
CA ALA A 190 9.33 1.55 -5.43
C ALA A 190 9.34 3.07 -5.30
N ALA A 191 8.33 3.76 -5.85
CA ALA A 191 8.18 5.22 -5.70
C ALA A 191 7.99 5.62 -4.22
N LYS A 192 7.19 4.87 -3.46
CA LYS A 192 7.03 5.08 -2.01
C LYS A 192 8.35 4.92 -1.26
N LEU A 193 9.13 3.87 -1.57
CA LEU A 193 10.45 3.66 -0.98
C LEU A 193 11.40 4.82 -1.27
N ALA A 194 11.44 5.30 -2.53
CA ALA A 194 12.24 6.47 -2.91
C ALA A 194 11.80 7.76 -2.18
N ASN A 195 10.49 7.96 -1.99
CA ASN A 195 9.96 9.09 -1.22
C ASN A 195 10.37 9.02 0.26
N TYR A 196 10.28 7.84 0.89
CA TYR A 196 10.71 7.65 2.28
C TYR A 196 12.22 7.82 2.46
N ALA A 197 13.00 7.46 1.45
CA ALA A 197 14.44 7.69 1.35
C ALA A 197 14.82 9.16 1.05
N LYS A 198 13.84 10.04 0.77
CA LYS A 198 14.04 11.44 0.34
C LYS A 198 14.76 11.58 -1.02
N TYR A 199 14.66 10.60 -1.90
CA TYR A 199 15.17 10.65 -3.27
C TYR A 199 14.11 11.17 -4.24
N GLN A 200 13.87 12.49 -4.22
CA GLN A 200 12.76 13.11 -4.96
C GLN A 200 12.79 12.83 -6.47
N ARG A 201 13.95 13.02 -7.13
CA ARG A 201 14.08 12.78 -8.58
C ARG A 201 13.73 11.34 -8.98
N LEU A 202 14.16 10.37 -8.18
CA LEU A 202 13.87 8.95 -8.40
C LEU A 202 12.38 8.67 -8.16
N CYS A 203 11.81 9.21 -7.08
CA CYS A 203 10.39 9.10 -6.77
C CYS A 203 9.52 9.63 -7.92
N ASP A 204 9.80 10.83 -8.41
CA ASP A 204 9.03 11.47 -9.48
C ASP A 204 9.13 10.66 -10.77
N THR A 205 10.34 10.19 -11.12
CA THR A 205 10.56 9.34 -12.30
C THR A 205 9.77 8.03 -12.21
N LEU A 206 9.87 7.32 -11.08
CA LEU A 206 9.15 6.08 -10.86
C LEU A 206 7.64 6.29 -10.87
N PHE A 207 7.15 7.41 -10.33
CA PHE A 207 5.73 7.75 -10.32
C PHE A 207 5.19 8.03 -11.73
N VAL A 208 5.97 8.69 -12.59
CA VAL A 208 5.62 8.89 -14.00
C VAL A 208 5.55 7.56 -14.72
N ILE A 209 6.56 6.70 -14.57
CA ILE A 209 6.58 5.37 -15.19
C ILE A 209 5.39 4.53 -14.69
N PHE A 210 5.16 4.50 -13.37
CA PHE A 210 3.99 3.87 -12.76
C PHE A 210 2.70 4.36 -13.42
N SER A 211 2.52 5.67 -13.53
CA SER A 211 1.30 6.27 -14.08
C SER A 211 1.09 5.87 -15.54
N THR A 212 2.14 5.86 -16.35
CA THR A 212 2.09 5.40 -17.75
C THR A 212 1.72 3.93 -17.84
N VAL A 213 2.40 3.05 -17.10
CA VAL A 213 2.12 1.60 -17.09
C VAL A 213 0.69 1.35 -16.61
N PHE A 214 0.27 1.98 -15.52
CA PHE A 214 -1.09 1.88 -14.99
C PHE A 214 -2.14 2.25 -16.03
N MET A 215 -1.99 3.39 -16.70
CA MET A 215 -2.97 3.82 -17.71
C MET A 215 -3.01 2.86 -18.90
N VAL A 216 -1.85 2.42 -19.40
CA VAL A 216 -1.79 1.50 -20.54
C VAL A 216 -2.40 0.14 -20.18
N THR A 217 -2.05 -0.43 -19.03
CA THR A 217 -2.52 -1.78 -18.66
C THR A 217 -3.99 -1.81 -18.27
N ARG A 218 -4.55 -0.74 -17.68
CA ARG A 218 -5.97 -0.68 -17.29
C ARG A 218 -6.90 -0.13 -18.38
N LEU A 219 -6.43 0.81 -19.21
CA LEU A 219 -7.27 1.49 -20.23
C LEU A 219 -6.90 1.13 -21.67
N GLY A 220 -5.77 0.47 -21.91
CA GLY A 220 -5.28 0.18 -23.26
C GLY A 220 -5.41 -1.29 -23.67
N ILE A 221 -5.06 -2.23 -22.77
CA ILE A 221 -4.93 -3.66 -23.13
C ILE A 221 -6.26 -4.41 -23.08
N TYR A 222 -7.18 -4.05 -22.17
CA TYR A 222 -8.48 -4.71 -22.00
C TYR A 222 -9.77 -3.96 -22.42
N PRO A 223 -9.78 -2.82 -23.13
CA PRO A 223 -11.03 -2.29 -23.68
C PRO A 223 -11.59 -3.08 -24.88
N PHE A 224 -10.90 -4.11 -25.37
CA PHE A 224 -11.24 -4.79 -26.64
C PHE A 224 -11.15 -6.32 -26.53
#